data_AF-A0A6N7HC86-F1
#
_entry.id   AF-A0A6N7HC86-F1
#
_cell.length_a   1.000
_cell.length_b   1.000
_cell.length_c   1.000
_cell.angle_alpha   90.00
_cell.angle_beta   90.00
_cell.angle_gamma   90.00
#
_symmetry.space_group_name_H-M   'P 1'
#
loop_
_entity.id
_entity.type
_entity.pdbx_description
1 polymer ?
#
loop_
_entity_poly.entity_id
_entity_poly.type
_entity_poly.pdbx_seq_one_letter_code
_entity_poly.pdbx_strand_id
1 'polypeptide(L)'
;MLSMGFLVADRTSRPVYMSATLLPEMLTSMSECVADVTPAVPWSPWFDSLTGARSAGEPVLEVGVHVSDVEPLMADLQAADAVADRLARRLPLGPGERLGYELVGYDPGGWHTWLCLGGLVEDTFAATGVRPGRDGLIESEPAARRAATWLTESGRGDPKVFLWIPALLTRP
;
A
#
# COMPACT_ATOMS: atom_id res chain seq x y z
N MET A 1 -1.47 13.45 -6.68
CA MET A 1 -1.92 12.27 -5.94
C MET A 1 -3.39 12.44 -5.61
N LEU A 2 -4.16 11.36 -5.67
CA LEU A 2 -5.52 11.27 -5.17
C LEU A 2 -5.52 10.41 -3.91
N SER A 3 -6.43 10.69 -3.00
CA SER A 3 -6.62 9.96 -1.76
C SER A 3 -7.44 8.70 -2.01
N MET A 4 -6.92 7.53 -1.61
CA MET A 4 -7.66 6.27 -1.53
C MET A 4 -8.49 6.15 -0.25
N GLY A 5 -8.16 6.94 0.78
CA GLY A 5 -8.84 6.97 2.05
C GLY A 5 -7.87 6.91 3.21
N PHE A 6 -8.41 6.65 4.39
CA PHE A 6 -7.64 6.56 5.63
C PHE A 6 -7.70 5.13 6.18
N LEU A 7 -6.60 4.72 6.81
CA LEU A 7 -6.45 3.44 7.52
C LEU A 7 -5.94 3.73 8.92
N VAL A 8 -6.32 2.91 9.90
CA VAL A 8 -5.66 2.86 11.20
C VAL A 8 -4.86 1.56 11.21
N ALA A 9 -3.54 1.65 11.17
CA ALA A 9 -2.67 0.51 10.95
C ALA A 9 -1.44 0.54 11.84
N ASP A 10 -1.24 -0.51 12.64
CA ASP A 10 -0.12 -0.57 13.57
C ASP A 10 1.22 -0.81 12.87
N ARG A 11 2.28 -0.22 13.42
CA ARG A 11 3.64 -0.58 13.01
C ARG A 11 3.93 -2.00 13.50
N THR A 12 4.36 -2.85 12.57
CA THR A 12 4.54 -4.27 12.86
C THR A 12 6.01 -4.65 12.84
N SER A 13 6.43 -5.54 13.74
CA SER A 13 7.77 -6.09 13.72
C SER A 13 7.95 -6.98 12.50
N ARG A 14 9.06 -6.79 11.76
CA ARG A 14 9.39 -7.58 10.58
C ARG A 14 9.40 -9.08 10.94
N PRO A 15 8.53 -9.90 10.31
CA PRO A 15 8.56 -11.34 10.50
C PRO A 15 9.89 -11.97 10.13
N VAL A 16 10.24 -13.08 10.79
CA VAL A 16 11.53 -13.78 10.62
C VAL A 16 11.76 -14.27 9.18
N TYR A 17 10.69 -14.58 8.44
CA TYR A 17 10.78 -15.02 7.05
C TYR A 17 11.13 -13.88 6.06
N MET A 18 11.00 -12.62 6.47
CA MET A 18 11.33 -11.46 5.62
C MET A 18 12.81 -11.10 5.76
N SER A 19 13.43 -10.61 4.67
CA SER A 19 14.85 -10.26 4.66
C SER A 19 15.23 -9.20 5.71
N ALA A 20 16.04 -9.61 6.68
CA ALA A 20 16.68 -8.69 7.63
C ALA A 20 17.76 -7.79 6.99
N THR A 21 18.21 -8.11 5.77
CA THR A 21 19.24 -7.33 5.07
C THR A 21 18.67 -6.24 4.17
N LEU A 22 17.39 -6.34 3.80
CA LEU A 22 16.68 -5.38 2.95
C LEU A 22 15.60 -4.60 3.69
N LEU A 23 15.03 -5.17 4.76
CA LEU A 23 13.92 -4.56 5.49
C LEU A 23 14.32 -4.18 6.92
N PRO A 24 13.83 -3.02 7.42
CA PRO A 24 14.05 -2.63 8.81
C PRO A 24 13.31 -3.56 9.77
N GLU A 25 13.63 -3.43 11.07
CA GLU A 25 12.97 -4.21 12.13
C GLU A 25 11.49 -3.85 12.29
N MET A 26 11.12 -2.59 12.04
CA MET A 26 9.74 -2.10 12.14
C MET A 26 9.23 -1.69 10.77
N LEU A 27 8.06 -2.19 10.41
CA LEU A 27 7.39 -1.97 9.13
C LEU A 27 6.12 -1.14 9.32
N THR A 28 5.79 -0.34 8.31
CA THR A 28 4.49 0.30 8.13
C THR A 28 3.90 -0.25 6.83
N SER A 29 2.64 -0.68 6.85
CA SER A 29 1.96 -1.22 5.68
C SER A 29 0.48 -0.84 5.70
N MET A 30 -0.11 -0.66 4.51
CA MET A 30 -1.55 -0.56 4.33
C MET A 30 -2.25 -1.93 4.17
N SER A 31 -1.48 -3.01 4.09
CA SER A 31 -1.99 -4.36 3.87
C SER A 31 -2.15 -5.13 5.18
N GLU A 32 -3.33 -5.71 5.36
CA GLU A 32 -3.68 -6.61 6.48
C GLU A 32 -2.80 -7.87 6.52
N CYS A 33 -2.06 -8.18 5.45
CA CYS A 33 -1.11 -9.28 5.44
C CYS A 33 0.13 -9.02 6.30
N VAL A 34 0.46 -7.76 6.59
CA VAL A 34 1.69 -7.36 7.28
C VAL A 34 1.42 -6.52 8.51
N ALA A 35 0.35 -5.73 8.53
CA ALA A 35 -0.02 -4.89 9.65
C ALA A 35 -1.40 -5.25 10.19
N ASP A 36 -1.59 -5.08 11.51
CA ASP A 36 -2.92 -5.09 12.11
C ASP A 36 -3.63 -3.79 11.72
N VAL A 37 -4.68 -3.92 10.90
CA VAL A 37 -5.49 -2.79 10.41
C VAL A 37 -6.85 -2.80 11.08
N THR A 38 -7.25 -1.68 11.69
CA THR A 38 -8.57 -1.57 12.32
C THR A 38 -9.65 -1.43 11.25
N PRO A 39 -10.69 -2.29 11.25
CA PRO A 39 -11.77 -2.20 10.28
C PRO A 39 -12.61 -0.93 10.51
N ALA A 40 -12.90 -0.18 9.44
CA ALA A 40 -13.87 0.92 9.49
C ALA A 40 -15.30 0.38 9.58
N VAL A 41 -15.55 -0.72 8.89
CA VAL A 41 -16.77 -1.55 8.93
C VAL A 41 -16.37 -3.03 8.77
N PRO A 42 -17.24 -4.01 9.09
CA PRO A 42 -16.84 -5.43 9.12
C PRO A 42 -16.24 -6.02 7.83
N TRP A 43 -16.41 -5.35 6.69
CA TRP A 43 -15.93 -5.79 5.37
C TRP A 43 -14.97 -4.80 4.72
N SER A 44 -14.54 -3.74 5.41
CA SER A 44 -13.62 -2.76 4.83
C SER A 44 -12.81 -2.03 5.91
N PRO A 45 -11.48 -1.94 5.75
CA PRO A 45 -10.64 -1.15 6.64
C PRO A 45 -10.64 0.35 6.33
N TRP A 46 -11.28 0.77 5.23
CA TRP A 46 -11.15 2.13 4.70
C TRP A 46 -12.12 3.10 5.35
N PHE A 47 -11.58 4.12 6.01
CA PHE A 47 -12.33 5.27 6.49
C PHE A 47 -12.40 6.36 5.41
N ASP A 48 -13.57 6.99 5.28
CA ASP A 48 -13.82 8.06 4.32
C ASP A 48 -13.28 9.44 4.77
N SER A 49 -12.98 9.55 6.07
CA SER A 49 -12.63 10.80 6.73
C SER A 49 -11.59 10.59 7.83
N LEU A 50 -10.70 11.57 7.96
CA LEU A 50 -9.66 11.59 8.99
C LEU A 50 -10.23 11.57 10.41
N THR A 51 -11.33 12.31 10.64
CA THR A 51 -12.02 12.32 11.94
C THR A 51 -12.55 10.95 12.31
N GLY A 52 -13.11 10.21 11.35
CA GLY A 52 -13.57 8.83 11.55
C GLY A 52 -12.41 7.92 11.93
N ALA A 53 -11.32 7.95 11.15
CA ALA A 53 -10.12 7.14 11.42
C ALA A 53 -9.52 7.43 12.80
N ARG A 54 -9.32 8.71 13.16
CA ARG A 54 -8.78 9.12 14.47
C ARG A 54 -9.67 8.71 15.64
N SER A 55 -10.98 8.63 15.42
CA SER A 55 -11.91 8.16 16.45
C SER A 55 -11.84 6.65 16.65
N ALA A 56 -11.37 5.90 15.64
CA ALA A 56 -11.18 4.47 15.71
C ALA A 56 -9.82 4.08 16.30
N GLY A 57 -8.77 4.88 16.08
CA GLY A 57 -7.47 4.69 16.72
C GLY A 57 -6.33 5.46 16.07
N GLU A 58 -5.11 5.15 16.55
CA GLU A 58 -3.84 5.68 16.04
C GLU A 58 -2.82 4.53 15.95
N PRO A 59 -1.89 4.55 14.99
CA PRO A 59 -1.65 5.66 14.06
C PRO A 59 -2.57 5.63 12.83
N VAL A 60 -2.99 6.81 12.37
CA VAL A 60 -3.71 6.97 11.09
C VAL A 60 -2.73 7.12 9.92
N LEU A 61 -3.02 6.43 8.82
CA LEU A 61 -2.40 6.60 7.52
C LEU A 61 -3.42 7.18 6.54
N GLU A 62 -3.03 8.16 5.73
CA GLU A 62 -3.74 8.48 4.49
C GLU A 62 -2.97 7.87 3.32
N VAL A 63 -3.67 7.11 2.49
CA VAL A 63 -3.09 6.41 1.35
C VAL A 63 -3.36 7.19 0.07
N GLY A 64 -2.30 7.47 -0.68
CA GLY A 64 -2.36 8.18 -1.94
C GLY A 64 -2.00 7.30 -3.13
N VAL A 65 -2.68 7.52 -4.25
CA VAL A 65 -2.33 6.94 -5.55
C VAL A 65 -2.09 8.05 -6.57
N HIS A 66 -1.23 7.80 -7.54
CA HIS A 66 -1.02 8.74 -8.61
C HIS A 66 -2.15 8.66 -9.65
N VAL A 67 -2.44 9.80 -10.28
CA VAL A 67 -3.57 9.92 -11.20
C VAL A 67 -3.51 8.96 -12.39
N SER A 68 -2.31 8.59 -12.85
CA SER A 68 -2.11 7.61 -13.94
C SER A 68 -2.51 6.20 -13.57
N ASP A 69 -2.50 5.88 -12.28
CA ASP A 69 -2.69 4.51 -11.79
C ASP A 69 -4.16 4.27 -11.42
N VAL A 70 -4.99 5.32 -11.43
CA VAL A 70 -6.42 5.27 -11.05
C VAL A 70 -7.24 4.43 -12.02
N GLU A 71 -7.14 4.70 -13.32
CA GLU A 71 -7.97 3.98 -14.30
C GLU A 71 -7.65 2.48 -14.36
N PRO A 72 -6.37 2.05 -14.41
CA PRO A 72 -6.01 0.64 -14.28
C PRO A 72 -6.50 0.03 -12.96
N LEU A 73 -6.30 0.72 -11.82
CA LEU A 73 -6.74 0.23 -10.52
C LEU A 73 -8.27 0.08 -10.45
N MET A 74 -9.02 1.04 -10.99
CA MET A 74 -10.48 1.00 -11.02
C MET A 74 -11.04 -0.16 -11.87
N ALA A 75 -10.25 -0.71 -12.80
CA ALA A 75 -10.63 -1.90 -13.55
C ALA A 75 -10.57 -3.18 -12.68
N ASP A 76 -9.70 -3.20 -11.68
CA ASP A 76 -9.54 -4.33 -10.74
C ASP A 76 -10.44 -4.19 -9.50
N LEU A 77 -10.72 -2.95 -9.06
CA LEU A 77 -11.59 -2.68 -7.91
C LEU A 77 -13.04 -3.10 -8.17
N GLN A 78 -13.69 -3.69 -7.15
CA GLN A 78 -15.12 -3.97 -7.23
C GLN A 78 -15.94 -2.68 -7.05
N ALA A 79 -17.09 -2.59 -7.74
CA ALA A 79 -17.94 -1.40 -7.77
C ALA A 79 -18.49 -0.94 -6.39
N ALA A 80 -18.41 -1.77 -5.34
CA ALA A 80 -18.87 -1.45 -3.99
C ALA A 80 -17.72 -1.12 -3.00
N ASP A 81 -16.49 -0.96 -3.51
CA ASP A 81 -15.33 -0.66 -2.68
C ASP A 81 -15.26 0.84 -2.30
N ALA A 82 -15.01 1.15 -1.03
CA ALA A 82 -14.94 2.52 -0.52
C ALA A 82 -13.80 3.33 -1.16
N VAL A 83 -12.71 2.67 -1.55
CA VAL A 83 -11.61 3.28 -2.33
C VAL A 83 -12.12 3.67 -3.71
N ALA A 84 -12.93 2.81 -4.35
CA ALA A 84 -13.46 3.08 -5.70
C ALA A 84 -14.34 4.34 -5.74
N ASP A 85 -15.25 4.53 -4.78
CA ASP A 85 -16.06 5.76 -4.68
C ASP A 85 -15.16 7.00 -4.51
N ARG A 86 -14.18 6.91 -3.62
CA ARG A 86 -13.28 8.03 -3.33
C ARG A 86 -12.42 8.42 -4.53
N LEU A 87 -11.88 7.44 -5.23
CA LEU A 87 -11.11 7.65 -6.46
C LEU A 87 -11.99 8.21 -7.59
N ALA A 88 -13.23 7.75 -7.74
CA ALA A 88 -14.19 8.30 -8.69
C ALA A 88 -14.48 9.78 -8.42
N ARG A 89 -14.54 10.17 -7.14
CA ARG A 89 -14.69 11.58 -6.71
C ARG A 89 -13.41 12.41 -6.86
N ARG A 90 -12.28 11.78 -7.18
CA ARG A 90 -10.96 12.40 -7.37
C ARG A 90 -10.56 13.31 -6.21
N LEU A 91 -10.79 12.86 -4.99
CA LEU A 91 -10.41 13.64 -3.81
C LEU A 91 -8.89 13.76 -3.73
N PRO A 92 -8.34 14.97 -3.55
CA PRO A 92 -6.90 15.14 -3.44
C PRO A 92 -6.38 14.49 -2.15
N LEU A 93 -5.14 14.01 -2.19
CA LEU A 93 -4.41 13.61 -0.98
C LEU A 93 -4.28 14.82 -0.04
N GLY A 94 -4.58 14.65 1.24
CA GLY A 94 -4.44 15.68 2.26
C GLY A 94 -2.99 16.08 2.54
N PRO A 95 -2.77 17.18 3.29
CA PRO A 95 -1.45 17.50 3.83
C PRO A 95 -1.05 16.46 4.89
N GLY A 96 0.23 16.08 4.93
CA GLY A 96 0.73 15.13 5.92
C GLY A 96 2.23 14.87 5.77
N GLU A 97 2.81 14.20 6.77
CA GLU A 97 4.20 13.73 6.69
C GLU A 97 4.26 12.55 5.71
N ARG A 98 5.08 12.69 4.68
CA ARG A 98 5.34 11.61 3.72
C ARG A 98 6.20 10.52 4.36
N LEU A 99 5.68 9.29 4.43
CA LEU A 99 6.41 8.15 4.97
C LEU A 99 7.19 7.40 3.86
N GLY A 100 6.56 7.20 2.71
CA GLY A 100 7.17 6.53 1.57
C GLY A 100 6.14 5.78 0.72
N TYR A 101 6.61 5.01 -0.26
CA TYR A 101 5.76 4.20 -1.12
C TYR A 101 5.78 2.74 -0.73
N GLU A 102 4.61 2.15 -0.63
CA GLU A 102 4.43 0.70 -0.61
C GLU A 102 4.06 0.21 -2.01
N LEU A 103 4.56 -0.95 -2.42
CA LEU A 103 4.08 -1.60 -3.63
C LEU A 103 2.94 -2.52 -3.25
N VAL A 104 1.76 -2.20 -3.77
CA VAL A 104 0.52 -2.92 -3.44
C VAL A 104 -0.18 -3.37 -4.69
N GLY A 105 -0.92 -4.46 -4.56
CA GLY A 105 -1.82 -4.96 -5.58
C GLY A 105 -3.16 -5.31 -4.95
N TYR A 106 -4.20 -5.34 -5.76
CA TYR A 106 -5.56 -5.65 -5.31
C TYR A 106 -6.04 -6.94 -5.96
N ASP A 107 -6.75 -7.76 -5.19
CA ASP A 107 -7.63 -8.79 -5.71
C ASP A 107 -9.01 -8.71 -5.02
N PRO A 108 -10.05 -9.43 -5.51
CA PRO A 108 -11.37 -9.47 -4.87
C PRO A 108 -11.41 -9.82 -3.37
N GLY A 109 -10.33 -10.34 -2.80
CA GLY A 109 -10.15 -10.67 -1.39
C GLY A 109 -9.42 -9.61 -0.57
N GLY A 110 -8.81 -8.59 -1.18
CA GLY A 110 -8.23 -7.45 -0.47
C GLY A 110 -6.94 -6.87 -1.07
N TRP A 111 -6.25 -6.06 -0.26
CA TRP A 111 -5.00 -5.40 -0.62
C TRP A 111 -3.78 -6.22 -0.20
N HIS A 112 -2.97 -6.57 -1.18
CA HIS A 112 -1.71 -7.28 -1.02
C HIS A 112 -0.54 -6.31 -1.02
N THR A 113 0.51 -6.68 -0.29
CA THR A 113 1.80 -5.98 -0.31
C THR A 113 2.91 -6.89 -0.77
N TRP A 114 3.85 -6.34 -1.53
CA TRP A 114 5.06 -7.06 -1.93
C TRP A 114 5.90 -7.52 -0.73
N LEU A 115 5.67 -6.94 0.45
CA LEU A 115 6.34 -7.31 1.70
C LEU A 115 5.91 -8.69 2.22
N CYS A 116 4.66 -9.12 1.97
CA CYS A 116 4.10 -10.34 2.56
C CYS A 116 4.71 -11.62 1.97
N LEU A 117 5.05 -11.61 0.69
CA LEU A 117 5.49 -12.80 -0.03
C LEU A 117 7.01 -12.94 0.09
N GLY A 118 7.44 -13.95 0.85
CA GLY A 118 8.86 -14.21 1.07
C GLY A 118 9.65 -14.32 -0.24
N GLY A 119 10.74 -13.57 -0.35
CA GLY A 119 11.59 -13.51 -1.54
C GLY A 119 11.21 -12.42 -2.55
N LEU A 120 10.01 -11.84 -2.48
CA LEU A 120 9.55 -10.88 -3.50
C LEU A 120 10.29 -9.54 -3.42
N VAL A 121 10.63 -9.09 -2.21
CA VAL A 121 11.46 -7.89 -1.99
C VAL A 121 12.88 -8.12 -2.52
N GLU A 122 13.44 -9.30 -2.27
CA GLU A 122 14.75 -9.73 -2.75
C GLU A 122 14.80 -9.82 -4.27
N ASP A 123 13.81 -10.45 -4.89
CA ASP A 123 13.69 -10.60 -6.34
C ASP A 123 13.57 -9.22 -7.02
N THR A 124 12.72 -8.35 -6.46
CA THR A 124 12.55 -6.98 -6.94
C THR A 124 13.83 -6.17 -6.78
N PHE A 125 14.53 -6.31 -5.65
CA PHE A 125 15.83 -5.69 -5.45
C PHE A 125 16.86 -6.19 -6.47
N ALA A 126 16.92 -7.50 -6.72
CA ALA A 126 17.86 -8.08 -7.68
C ALA A 126 17.61 -7.58 -9.11
N ALA A 127 16.34 -7.42 -9.51
CA ALA A 127 15.99 -7.00 -10.85
C ALA A 127 16.06 -5.48 -11.07
N THR A 128 15.70 -4.70 -10.06
CA THR A 128 15.53 -3.25 -10.22
C THR A 128 16.56 -2.42 -9.45
N GLY A 129 17.25 -3.01 -8.47
CA GLY A 129 18.12 -2.30 -7.53
C GLY A 129 17.35 -1.46 -6.50
N VAL A 130 16.02 -1.49 -6.49
CA VAL A 130 15.18 -0.73 -5.55
C VAL A 130 15.19 -1.40 -4.19
N ARG A 131 15.46 -0.60 -3.16
CA ARG A 131 15.43 -1.04 -1.76
C ARG A 131 14.34 -0.31 -0.98
N PRO A 132 13.64 -1.01 -0.09
CA PRO A 132 12.90 -0.36 0.99
C PRO A 132 13.85 0.54 1.82
N GLY A 133 13.35 1.71 2.22
CA GLY A 133 14.03 2.63 3.12
C GLY A 133 13.49 2.51 4.53
N ARG A 134 13.29 3.67 5.17
CA ARG A 134 12.66 3.75 6.50
C ARG A 134 11.26 3.11 6.46
N ASP A 135 10.90 2.44 7.55
CA ASP A 135 9.59 1.82 7.74
C ASP A 135 9.21 0.74 6.70
N GLY A 136 10.17 0.25 5.90
CA GLY A 136 9.90 -0.72 4.84
C GLY A 136 9.34 -0.10 3.55
N LEU A 137 9.39 1.23 3.42
CA LEU A 137 8.79 1.97 2.30
C LEU A 137 9.84 2.53 1.34
N ILE A 138 9.53 2.56 0.05
CA ILE A 138 10.42 3.12 -0.98
C ILE A 138 10.32 4.65 -0.97
N GLU A 139 11.46 5.33 -0.79
CA GLU A 139 11.47 6.79 -0.61
C GLU A 139 11.30 7.61 -1.90
N SER A 140 11.45 7.00 -3.08
CA SER A 140 11.47 7.69 -4.37
C SER A 140 10.33 7.22 -5.24
N GLU A 141 9.50 8.13 -5.75
CA GLU A 141 8.40 7.77 -6.66
C GLU A 141 8.91 7.10 -7.94
N PRO A 142 9.94 7.63 -8.65
CA PRO A 142 10.51 6.92 -9.79
C PRO A 142 11.04 5.52 -9.46
N ALA A 143 11.56 5.30 -8.25
CA ALA A 143 11.99 3.99 -7.81
C ALA A 143 10.81 3.05 -7.57
N ALA A 144 9.78 3.53 -6.87
CA ALA A 144 8.58 2.75 -6.60
C ALA A 144 7.85 2.38 -7.90
N ARG A 145 7.75 3.30 -8.86
CA ARG A 145 7.18 3.04 -10.19
C ARG A 145 7.94 1.96 -10.94
N ARG A 146 9.27 2.07 -11.02
CA ARG A 146 10.10 1.05 -11.67
C ARG A 146 9.91 -0.34 -11.06
N ALA A 147 9.84 -0.41 -9.73
CA ALA A 147 9.61 -1.66 -9.03
C ALA A 147 8.20 -2.22 -9.26
N ALA A 148 7.16 -1.37 -9.22
CA ALA A 148 5.78 -1.75 -9.52
C ALA A 148 5.59 -2.26 -10.96
N THR A 149 6.20 -1.58 -11.94
CA THR A 149 6.21 -2.02 -13.34
C THR A 149 6.86 -3.40 -13.47
N TRP A 150 8.04 -3.58 -12.88
CA TRP A 150 8.72 -4.88 -12.93
C TRP A 150 7.89 -5.99 -12.27
N LEU A 151 7.29 -5.74 -11.09
CA LEU A 151 6.42 -6.72 -10.42
C LEU A 151 5.27 -7.14 -11.33
N THR A 152 4.56 -6.16 -11.90
CA THR A 152 3.45 -6.39 -12.84
C THR A 152 3.89 -7.22 -14.05
N GLU A 153 5.00 -6.86 -14.69
CA GLU A 153 5.49 -7.55 -15.90
C GLU A 153 6.08 -8.93 -15.62
N SER A 154 6.65 -9.13 -14.43
CA SER A 154 7.31 -10.40 -14.06
C SER A 154 6.33 -11.54 -13.82
N GLY A 155 5.06 -11.24 -13.53
CA GLY A 155 4.08 -12.22 -13.07
C GLY A 155 4.44 -12.89 -11.73
N ARG A 156 5.39 -12.32 -10.97
CA ARG A 156 5.75 -12.78 -9.63
C ARG A 156 4.86 -12.11 -8.59
N GLY A 157 4.70 -12.80 -7.45
CA GLY A 157 3.84 -12.36 -6.36
C GLY A 157 2.60 -13.23 -6.24
N ASP A 158 1.51 -12.68 -5.71
CA ASP A 158 0.26 -13.42 -5.58
C ASP A 158 -0.32 -13.63 -6.99
N PRO A 159 -0.64 -14.89 -7.39
CA PRO A 159 -1.15 -15.17 -8.73
C PRO A 159 -2.51 -14.52 -9.04
N LYS A 160 -3.18 -13.94 -8.05
CA LYS A 160 -4.44 -13.20 -8.20
C LYS A 160 -4.25 -11.71 -8.38
N VAL A 161 -3.04 -11.19 -8.17
CA VAL A 161 -2.69 -9.79 -8.35
C VAL A 161 -2.15 -9.58 -9.76
N PHE A 162 -2.91 -8.88 -10.59
CA PHE A 162 -2.56 -8.61 -11.98
C PHE A 162 -1.90 -7.24 -12.19
N LEU A 163 -2.02 -6.35 -11.21
CA LEU A 163 -1.48 -5.00 -11.24
C LEU A 163 -0.83 -4.66 -9.90
N TRP A 164 0.42 -4.20 -9.96
CA TRP A 164 1.11 -3.60 -8.83
C TRP A 164 1.24 -2.11 -9.04
N ILE A 165 0.91 -1.32 -8.01
CA ILE A 165 1.03 0.14 -8.02
C ILE A 165 1.83 0.66 -6.83
N PRO A 166 2.46 1.84 -6.96
CA PRO A 166 2.99 2.57 -5.81
C PRO A 166 1.86 3.26 -5.04
N ALA A 167 1.60 2.82 -3.81
CA ALA A 167 0.75 3.52 -2.86
C ALA A 167 1.61 4.41 -1.96
N LEU A 168 1.36 5.72 -1.97
CA LEU A 168 2.01 6.68 -1.07
C LEU A 168 1.36 6.62 0.30
N LEU A 169 2.14 6.29 1.34
CA LEU A 169 1.68 6.37 2.72
C LEU A 169 2.08 7.71 3.34
N THR A 170 1.11 8.37 3.96
CA THR A 170 1.31 9.63 4.67
C THR A 170 0.70 9.57 6.07
N ARG A 171 1.25 10.36 6.99
CA ARG A 171 0.71 10.59 8.33
C ARG A 171 -0.01 11.96 8.36
N PRO A 172 -1.35 11.99 8.35
CA PRO A 172 -2.17 13.21 8.30
C PRO A 172 -2.44 13.87 9.66
#